data_AF-A0A3D1N050-F1
#
_entry.id   AF-A0A3D1N050-F1
#
_cell.length_a   1.000
_cell.length_b   1.000
_cell.length_c   1.000
_cell.angle_alpha   90.00
_cell.angle_beta   90.00
_cell.angle_gamma   90.00
#
_symmetry.space_group_name_H-M   'P 1'
#
loop_
_entity.id
_entity.type
_entity.pdbx_description
1 polymer ?
#
loop_
_entity_poly.entity_id
_entity_poly.type
_entity_poly.pdbx_seq_one_letter_code
_entity_poly.pdbx_strand_id
1 'polypeptide(L)'
;MFRHKDTFKNIKKHAMTILFTLVILFISIWYYAGPRTKKYIFIDGGAHNGESLLAFQKTGLYKKYPWKIFAIEANPYKIKNLKRMPGITVINKAIWNKNGTVEFILSKYDSTSSLYNNRTIKQPKTITVESFDFGQWLCRKFSVNDFIIISLDIEGAEYEVLDKMFADGTIKYVDRFYIEFHSSKLKQFQGRENELLSKLEKSGVLGGFDSVENMLDGSCNGWIDTIEK
;
A
#
# COMPACT_ATOMS: atom_id res chain seq x y z
N MET A 1 -57.56 -30.37 27.91
CA MET A 1 -57.21 -28.98 27.55
C MET A 1 -55.86 -28.48 28.12
N PHE A 2 -55.09 -29.27 28.89
CA PHE A 2 -53.89 -28.78 29.60
C PHE A 2 -52.54 -28.98 28.88
N ARG A 3 -52.45 -29.91 27.91
CA ARG A 3 -51.16 -30.32 27.32
C ARG A 3 -50.49 -29.26 26.43
N HIS A 4 -51.25 -28.35 25.82
CA HIS A 4 -50.74 -27.34 24.89
C HIS A 4 -50.02 -26.16 25.56
N LYS A 5 -50.42 -25.78 26.79
CA LYS A 5 -49.82 -24.63 27.48
C LYS A 5 -48.38 -24.92 27.93
N ASP A 6 -48.10 -26.15 28.34
CA ASP A 6 -46.77 -26.57 28.80
C ASP A 6 -45.78 -26.68 27.66
N THR A 7 -46.22 -27.15 26.48
CA THR A 7 -45.37 -27.20 25.27
C THR A 7 -44.95 -25.80 24.82
N PHE A 8 -45.89 -24.86 24.78
CA PHE A 8 -45.58 -23.46 24.43
C PHE A 8 -44.66 -22.78 25.45
N LYS A 9 -44.82 -23.08 26.74
CA LYS A 9 -43.97 -22.55 27.81
C LYS A 9 -42.54 -23.09 27.71
N ASN A 10 -42.39 -24.38 27.38
CA ASN A 10 -41.09 -25.00 27.12
C ASN A 10 -40.42 -24.43 25.87
N ILE A 11 -41.16 -24.23 24.76
CA ILE A 11 -40.62 -23.62 23.54
C ILE A 11 -40.11 -22.20 23.82
N LYS A 12 -40.87 -21.38 24.55
CA LYS A 12 -40.43 -20.03 24.95
C LYS A 12 -39.18 -20.04 25.81
N LYS A 13 -39.06 -20.99 26.75
CA LYS A 13 -37.87 -21.15 27.60
C LYS A 13 -36.63 -21.50 26.78
N HIS A 14 -36.75 -22.46 25.85
CA HIS A 14 -35.62 -22.84 24.98
C HIS A 14 -35.23 -21.71 24.03
N ALA A 15 -36.20 -21.00 23.44
CA ALA A 15 -35.93 -19.83 22.60
C ALA A 15 -35.21 -18.73 23.38
N MET A 16 -35.61 -18.46 24.63
CA MET A 16 -34.92 -17.52 25.51
C MET A 16 -33.50 -17.96 25.85
N THR A 17 -33.28 -19.24 26.13
CA THR A 17 -31.92 -19.77 26.39
C THR A 17 -31.03 -19.64 25.16
N ILE A 18 -31.53 -19.96 23.98
CA ILE A 18 -30.78 -19.80 22.71
C ILE A 18 -30.45 -18.32 22.49
N LEU A 19 -31.42 -17.43 22.64
CA LEU A 19 -31.21 -15.98 22.48
C LEU A 19 -30.16 -15.46 23.49
N PHE A 20 -30.25 -15.86 24.75
CA PHE A 20 -29.28 -15.48 25.78
C PHE A 20 -27.87 -15.97 25.45
N THR A 21 -27.75 -17.20 24.93
CA THR A 21 -26.46 -17.78 24.53
C THR A 21 -25.89 -17.04 23.31
N LEU A 22 -26.72 -16.69 22.33
CA LEU A 22 -26.32 -15.89 21.16
C LEU A 22 -25.89 -14.47 21.57
N VAL A 23 -26.57 -13.84 22.52
CA VAL A 23 -26.20 -12.53 23.06
C VAL A 23 -24.85 -12.59 23.78
N ILE A 24 -24.62 -13.59 24.64
CA ILE A 24 -23.31 -13.80 25.31
C ILE A 24 -22.21 -14.05 24.28
N LEU A 25 -22.47 -14.87 23.26
CA LEU A 25 -21.50 -15.14 22.21
C LEU A 25 -21.17 -13.87 21.42
N PHE A 26 -22.17 -13.05 21.10
CA PHE A 26 -21.97 -11.78 20.39
C PHE A 26 -21.20 -10.77 21.23
N ILE A 27 -21.52 -10.64 22.52
CA ILE A 27 -20.77 -9.78 23.47
C ILE A 27 -19.33 -10.27 23.59
N SER A 28 -19.13 -11.58 23.67
CA SER A 28 -17.80 -12.18 23.78
C SER A 28 -16.98 -11.96 22.51
N ILE A 29 -17.57 -12.19 21.32
CA ILE A 29 -16.92 -11.89 20.03
C ILE A 29 -16.56 -10.41 19.95
N TRP A 30 -17.47 -9.51 20.30
CA TRP A 30 -17.23 -8.07 20.23
C TRP A 30 -16.16 -7.61 21.24
N TYR A 31 -16.19 -8.15 22.46
CA TYR A 31 -15.21 -7.87 23.51
C TYR A 31 -13.81 -8.39 23.16
N TYR A 32 -13.70 -9.61 22.63
CA TYR A 32 -12.42 -10.21 22.24
C TYR A 32 -11.90 -9.69 20.88
N ALA A 33 -12.77 -9.33 19.95
CA ALA A 33 -12.36 -8.75 18.68
C ALA A 33 -11.94 -7.29 18.84
N GLY A 34 -12.65 -6.52 19.67
CA GLY A 34 -12.45 -5.09 19.87
C GLY A 34 -12.51 -4.26 18.58
N PRO A 35 -12.65 -2.93 18.65
CA PRO A 35 -12.39 -2.09 17.49
C PRO A 35 -10.90 -2.19 17.14
N ARG A 36 -10.58 -2.67 15.93
CA ARG A 36 -9.21 -2.62 15.41
C ARG A 36 -8.73 -1.17 15.45
N THR A 37 -7.63 -0.92 16.13
CA THR A 37 -7.01 0.41 16.14
C THR A 37 -6.52 0.75 14.74
N LYS A 38 -6.85 1.96 14.27
CA LYS A 38 -6.40 2.50 12.99
C LYS A 38 -4.87 2.53 12.97
N LYS A 39 -4.26 1.93 11.96
CA LYS A 39 -2.80 1.95 11.77
C LYS A 39 -2.43 3.07 10.80
N TYR A 40 -1.22 3.59 10.94
CA TYR A 40 -0.61 4.56 10.03
C TYR A 40 0.56 3.89 9.32
N ILE A 41 0.48 3.77 8.00
CA ILE A 41 1.41 3.00 7.17
C ILE A 41 2.06 3.92 6.15
N PHE A 42 3.38 3.89 6.09
CA PHE A 42 4.14 4.47 4.99
C PHE A 42 4.86 3.36 4.24
N ILE A 43 4.70 3.32 2.92
CA ILE A 43 5.37 2.37 2.03
C ILE A 43 6.23 3.16 1.06
N ASP A 44 7.53 2.87 1.08
CA ASP A 44 8.49 3.34 0.10
C ASP A 44 8.73 2.23 -0.94
N GLY A 45 8.06 2.34 -2.07
CA GLY A 45 8.17 1.41 -3.20
C GLY A 45 9.21 1.91 -4.18
N GLY A 46 10.32 1.18 -4.30
CA GLY A 46 11.54 1.66 -4.97
C GLY A 46 12.51 2.34 -4.05
N ALA A 47 12.68 1.79 -2.84
CA ALA A 47 13.37 2.50 -1.77
C ALA A 47 14.84 2.85 -2.05
N HIS A 48 15.48 2.25 -3.06
CA HIS A 48 16.82 2.57 -3.51
C HIS A 48 17.84 2.61 -2.35
N ASN A 49 18.44 3.76 -2.02
CA ASN A 49 19.33 3.90 -0.85
C ASN A 49 18.61 4.51 0.38
N GLY A 50 17.31 4.73 0.31
CA GLY A 50 16.47 5.26 1.38
C GLY A 50 16.34 6.78 1.36
N GLU A 51 16.45 7.41 0.20
CA GLU A 51 16.29 8.86 0.02
C GLU A 51 14.89 9.33 0.43
N SER A 52 13.84 8.71 -0.13
CA SER A 52 12.43 8.98 0.20
C SER A 52 12.09 8.71 1.66
N LEU A 53 12.67 7.66 2.25
CA LEU A 53 12.58 7.39 3.69
C LEU A 53 13.12 8.55 4.55
N LEU A 54 14.32 9.04 4.24
CA LEU A 54 14.92 10.16 4.97
C LEU A 54 14.15 11.46 4.77
N ALA A 55 13.60 11.68 3.58
CA ALA A 55 12.73 12.81 3.32
C ALA A 55 11.47 12.73 4.17
N PHE A 56 10.80 11.57 4.19
CA PHE A 56 9.60 11.35 5.00
C PHE A 56 9.83 11.65 6.48
N GLN A 57 10.96 11.21 7.06
CA GLN A 57 11.30 11.47 8.46
C GLN A 57 11.40 12.95 8.83
N LYS A 58 11.71 13.81 7.86
CA LYS A 58 11.83 15.26 8.08
C LYS A 58 10.48 15.98 8.04
N THR A 59 9.43 15.32 7.55
CA THR A 59 8.09 15.92 7.43
C THR A 59 7.44 16.10 8.80
N GLY A 60 6.52 17.08 8.91
CA GLY A 60 5.65 17.22 10.09
C GLY A 60 4.72 16.01 10.29
N LEU A 61 4.38 15.34 9.20
CA LEU A 61 3.49 14.17 9.20
C LEU A 61 4.12 12.97 9.92
N TYR A 62 5.41 12.72 9.73
CA TYR A 62 6.15 11.67 10.43
C TYR A 62 6.07 11.85 11.96
N LYS A 63 6.10 13.10 12.45
CA LYS A 63 6.01 13.41 13.88
C LYS A 63 4.60 13.26 14.46
N LYS A 64 3.56 13.29 13.61
CA LYS A 64 2.15 13.32 14.03
C LYS A 64 1.60 11.94 14.41
N TYR A 65 2.13 10.86 13.83
CA TYR A 65 1.55 9.52 13.98
C TYR A 65 2.61 8.42 14.19
N PRO A 66 2.25 7.29 14.84
CA PRO A 66 3.14 6.16 15.03
C PRO A 66 3.23 5.29 13.78
N TRP A 67 4.01 5.74 12.79
CA TRP A 67 4.12 5.10 11.48
C TRP A 67 4.71 3.68 11.53
N LYS A 68 4.06 2.76 10.82
CA LYS A 68 4.65 1.49 10.39
C LYS A 68 5.22 1.67 8.99
N ILE A 69 6.52 1.42 8.84
CA ILE A 69 7.24 1.76 7.62
C ILE A 69 7.71 0.50 6.89
N PHE A 70 7.46 0.45 5.58
CA PHE A 70 7.95 -0.59 4.68
C PHE A 70 8.84 0.05 3.61
N ALA A 71 10.04 -0.48 3.44
CA ALA A 71 10.89 -0.17 2.29
C ALA A 71 10.97 -1.39 1.39
N ILE A 72 10.57 -1.21 0.13
CA ILE A 72 10.46 -2.28 -0.85
C ILE A 72 11.38 -1.94 -2.01
N GLU A 73 12.32 -2.83 -2.31
CA GLU A 73 13.33 -2.60 -3.33
C GLU A 73 13.64 -3.91 -4.07
N ALA A 74 13.59 -3.88 -5.40
CA ALA A 74 13.80 -5.05 -6.25
C ALA A 74 15.29 -5.40 -6.36
N ASN A 75 16.16 -4.40 -6.44
CA ASN A 75 17.59 -4.54 -6.60
C ASN A 75 18.24 -5.06 -5.30
N PRO A 76 18.72 -6.31 -5.27
CA PRO A 76 19.29 -6.90 -4.06
C PRO A 76 20.59 -6.22 -3.62
N TYR A 77 21.27 -5.49 -4.52
CA TYR A 77 22.50 -4.78 -4.19
C TYR A 77 22.24 -3.46 -3.44
N LYS A 78 21.05 -2.87 -3.61
CA LYS A 78 20.62 -1.64 -2.93
C LYS A 78 20.26 -1.84 -1.48
N ILE A 79 19.58 -2.95 -1.19
CA ILE A 79 19.16 -3.34 0.16
C ILE A 79 20.32 -3.32 1.16
N LYS A 80 21.54 -3.65 0.71
CA LYS A 80 22.75 -3.63 1.55
C LYS A 80 23.13 -2.23 2.03
N ASN A 81 22.87 -1.22 1.21
CA ASN A 81 23.22 0.17 1.45
C ASN A 81 22.02 1.02 1.87
N LEU A 82 20.82 0.42 1.94
CA LEU A 82 19.60 1.10 2.34
C LEU A 82 19.77 1.72 3.73
N LYS A 83 19.62 3.03 3.80
CA LYS A 83 19.65 3.76 5.07
C LYS A 83 18.47 3.29 5.92
N ARG A 84 18.77 2.78 7.11
CA ARG A 84 17.77 2.24 8.03
C ARG A 84 17.32 3.28 9.04
N MET A 85 16.06 3.19 9.42
CA MET A 85 15.51 3.87 10.58
C MET A 85 14.88 2.87 11.55
N PRO A 86 14.71 3.21 12.84
CA PRO A 86 14.07 2.32 13.80
C PRO A 86 12.69 1.85 13.31
N GLY A 87 12.41 0.55 13.44
CA GLY A 87 11.10 -0.01 13.12
C GLY A 87 10.78 -0.22 11.64
N ILE A 88 11.73 0.04 10.72
CA ILE A 88 11.52 -0.23 9.29
C ILE A 88 11.48 -1.72 8.96
N THR A 89 10.51 -2.13 8.15
CA THR A 89 10.47 -3.46 7.53
C THR A 89 10.99 -3.38 6.10
N VAL A 90 12.06 -4.10 5.80
CA VAL A 90 12.65 -4.13 4.46
C VAL A 90 12.18 -5.36 3.69
N ILE A 91 11.75 -5.18 2.44
CA ILE A 91 11.28 -6.25 1.55
C ILE A 91 12.09 -6.19 0.26
N ASN A 92 12.95 -7.20 0.03
CA ASN A 92 13.69 -7.30 -1.23
C ASN A 92 12.91 -8.11 -2.28
N LYS A 93 11.92 -7.46 -2.91
CA LYS A 93 11.11 -8.04 -3.99
C LYS A 93 10.66 -6.92 -4.93
N ALA A 94 10.38 -7.26 -6.18
CA ALA A 94 9.74 -6.36 -7.12
C ALA A 94 8.25 -6.20 -6.80
N ILE A 95 7.80 -4.94 -6.66
CA ILE A 95 6.38 -4.59 -6.68
C ILE A 95 5.87 -4.87 -8.09
N TRP A 96 4.83 -5.70 -8.21
CA TRP A 96 4.30 -6.11 -9.51
C TRP A 96 2.80 -6.42 -9.48
N ASN A 97 2.25 -6.84 -10.62
CA ASN A 97 0.84 -7.18 -10.79
C ASN A 97 0.50 -8.66 -10.50
N LYS A 98 1.51 -9.50 -10.21
CA LYS A 98 1.35 -10.92 -9.88
C LYS A 98 2.49 -11.44 -9.01
N ASN A 99 2.23 -12.52 -8.29
CA ASN A 99 3.27 -13.26 -7.57
C ASN A 99 4.10 -14.12 -8.54
N GLY A 100 5.39 -14.25 -8.26
CA GLY A 100 6.29 -15.14 -9.00
C GLY A 100 7.68 -14.56 -9.09
N THR A 101 8.31 -14.72 -10.24
CA THR A 101 9.61 -14.12 -10.55
C THR A 101 9.51 -13.29 -11.82
N VAL A 102 10.30 -12.24 -11.90
CA VAL A 102 10.40 -11.35 -13.07
C VAL A 102 11.86 -11.15 -13.43
N GLU A 103 12.11 -10.92 -14.72
CA GLU A 103 13.41 -10.44 -15.18
C GLU A 103 13.56 -8.97 -14.77
N PHE A 104 14.68 -8.65 -14.14
CA PHE A 104 15.02 -7.32 -13.68
C PHE A 104 16.36 -6.92 -14.27
N ILE A 105 16.38 -5.75 -14.91
CA ILE A 105 17.54 -5.27 -15.66
C ILE A 105 18.30 -4.30 -14.75
N LEU A 106 19.48 -4.74 -14.32
CA LEU A 106 20.40 -3.90 -13.57
C LEU A 106 21.13 -2.96 -14.53
N SER A 107 21.12 -1.68 -14.22
CA SER A 107 22.00 -0.70 -14.84
C SER A 107 23.33 -0.66 -14.12
N LYS A 108 24.44 -0.50 -14.86
CA LYS A 108 25.76 -0.24 -14.25
C LYS A 108 25.74 1.04 -13.40
N TYR A 109 24.88 1.98 -13.76
CA TYR A 109 24.57 3.16 -12.95
C TYR A 109 23.27 2.86 -12.20
N ASP A 110 23.44 2.50 -10.94
CA ASP A 110 22.49 1.85 -10.02
C ASP A 110 21.13 2.56 -9.83
N SER A 111 20.94 3.74 -10.42
CA SER A 111 19.78 4.64 -10.32
C SER A 111 18.76 4.52 -11.46
N THR A 112 18.81 3.45 -12.26
CA THR A 112 17.93 3.29 -13.45
C THR A 112 17.53 1.83 -13.70
N SER A 113 17.72 0.95 -12.71
CA SER A 113 17.41 -0.48 -12.84
C SER A 113 15.89 -0.67 -12.88
N SER A 114 15.39 -1.50 -13.80
CA SER A 114 13.96 -1.56 -14.11
C SER A 114 13.53 -2.96 -14.55
N LEU A 115 12.22 -3.22 -14.51
CA LEU A 115 11.59 -4.37 -15.18
C LEU A 115 11.46 -4.18 -16.70
N TYR A 116 11.66 -2.96 -17.19
CA TYR A 116 11.58 -2.64 -18.61
C TYR A 116 12.95 -2.30 -19.18
N ASN A 117 13.18 -2.75 -20.42
CA ASN A 117 14.33 -2.30 -21.19
C ASN A 117 14.08 -0.85 -21.64
N ASN A 118 14.57 0.10 -20.84
CA ASN A 118 14.48 1.51 -21.15
C ASN A 118 15.76 2.00 -21.86
N ARG A 119 15.64 3.12 -22.59
CA ARG A 119 16.73 3.67 -23.41
C ARG A 119 17.92 4.20 -22.59
N THR A 120 17.75 4.32 -21.29
CA THR A 120 18.71 4.94 -20.36
C THR A 120 19.60 3.92 -19.65
N ILE A 121 19.25 2.64 -19.65
CA ILE A 121 20.06 1.58 -19.05
C ILE A 121 21.36 1.42 -19.84
N LYS A 122 22.49 1.67 -19.17
CA LYS A 122 23.83 1.46 -19.74
C LYS A 122 24.40 0.15 -19.21
N GLN A 123 24.90 -0.69 -20.12
CA GLN A 123 25.51 -2.00 -19.81
C GLN A 123 24.58 -2.89 -18.97
N PRO A 124 23.41 -3.28 -19.52
CA PRO A 124 22.40 -4.04 -18.79
C PRO A 124 22.95 -5.40 -18.33
N LYS A 125 22.71 -5.74 -17.07
CA LYS A 125 22.82 -7.11 -16.57
C LYS A 125 21.45 -7.57 -16.12
N THR A 126 20.89 -8.60 -16.76
CA THR A 126 19.61 -9.18 -16.34
C THR A 126 19.83 -10.13 -15.17
N ILE A 127 18.99 -10.00 -14.14
CA ILE A 127 18.85 -10.96 -13.05
C ILE A 127 17.39 -11.36 -12.90
N THR A 128 17.13 -12.47 -12.21
CA THR A 128 15.78 -12.84 -11.80
C THR A 128 15.56 -12.42 -10.36
N VAL A 129 14.45 -11.72 -10.09
CA VAL A 129 14.04 -11.32 -8.74
C VAL A 129 12.65 -11.85 -8.43
N GLU A 130 12.38 -12.10 -7.15
CA GLU A 130 11.02 -12.38 -6.71
C GLU A 130 10.13 -11.15 -6.89
N SER A 131 8.89 -11.38 -7.31
CA SER A 131 7.85 -10.38 -7.47
C SER A 131 6.61 -10.78 -6.68
N PHE A 132 5.80 -9.80 -6.33
CA PHE A 132 4.53 -10.03 -5.65
C PHE A 132 3.44 -9.10 -6.16
N ASP A 133 2.20 -9.59 -6.12
CA ASP A 133 1.02 -8.78 -6.41
C ASP A 133 0.83 -7.75 -5.29
N PHE A 134 1.13 -6.48 -5.61
CA PHE A 134 1.17 -5.42 -4.63
C PHE A 134 -0.21 -5.12 -4.02
N GLY A 135 -1.24 -5.02 -4.86
CA GLY A 135 -2.61 -4.77 -4.43
C GLY A 135 -3.13 -5.88 -3.51
N GLN A 136 -2.88 -7.14 -3.88
CA GLN A 136 -3.26 -8.28 -3.05
C GLN A 136 -2.47 -8.36 -1.75
N TRP A 137 -1.19 -7.97 -1.77
CA TRP A 137 -0.39 -7.86 -0.55
C TRP A 137 -0.94 -6.80 0.43
N LEU A 138 -1.35 -5.63 -0.08
CA LEU A 138 -2.03 -4.60 0.74
C LEU A 138 -3.30 -5.16 1.39
N CYS A 139 -4.18 -5.76 0.58
CA CYS A 139 -5.46 -6.32 1.02
C CYS A 139 -5.30 -7.38 2.12
N ARG A 140 -4.25 -8.22 2.04
CA ARG A 140 -3.99 -9.27 3.04
C ARG A 140 -3.40 -8.73 4.34
N LYS A 141 -2.71 -7.59 4.28
CA LYS A 141 -1.92 -7.06 5.40
C LYS A 141 -2.63 -5.95 6.17
N PHE A 142 -3.45 -5.17 5.49
CA PHE A 142 -4.05 -3.95 6.01
C PHE A 142 -5.57 -3.95 5.90
N SER A 143 -6.20 -3.01 6.58
CA SER A 143 -7.63 -2.73 6.49
C SER A 143 -7.85 -1.48 5.66
N VAL A 144 -9.00 -1.39 4.98
CA VAL A 144 -9.44 -0.15 4.32
C VAL A 144 -9.64 1.03 5.30
N ASN A 145 -9.69 0.76 6.61
CA ASN A 145 -9.78 1.78 7.65
C ASN A 145 -8.40 2.24 8.18
N ASP A 146 -7.31 1.58 7.76
CA ASP A 146 -5.95 2.05 8.06
C ASP A 146 -5.65 3.30 7.22
N PHE A 147 -4.68 4.13 7.64
CA PHE A 147 -4.19 5.26 6.84
C PHE A 147 -2.90 4.87 6.14
N ILE A 148 -2.92 4.77 4.82
CA ILE A 148 -1.80 4.30 4.01
C ILE A 148 -1.35 5.37 3.02
N ILE A 149 -0.08 5.73 3.13
CA ILE A 149 0.64 6.58 2.19
C ILE A 149 1.69 5.75 1.47
N ILE A 150 1.77 5.92 0.15
CA ILE A 150 2.71 5.20 -0.70
C ILE A 150 3.53 6.20 -1.51
N SER A 151 4.85 6.10 -1.39
CA SER A 151 5.80 6.61 -2.39
C SER A 151 6.04 5.50 -3.40
N LEU A 152 5.86 5.77 -4.69
CA LEU A 152 5.97 4.79 -5.76
C LEU A 152 6.87 5.31 -6.88
N ASP A 153 8.11 4.84 -6.86
CA ASP A 153 9.12 5.06 -7.89
C ASP A 153 9.73 3.70 -8.24
N ILE A 154 9.13 2.99 -9.20
CA ILE A 154 9.53 1.62 -9.57
C ILE A 154 9.93 1.53 -11.03
N GLU A 155 10.49 2.63 -11.54
CA GLU A 155 11.14 2.76 -12.84
C GLU A 155 10.31 2.23 -14.02
N GLY A 156 9.00 2.49 -14.01
CA GLY A 156 8.07 2.13 -15.10
C GLY A 156 7.05 1.06 -14.74
N ALA A 157 7.24 0.34 -13.63
CA ALA A 157 6.29 -0.66 -13.17
C ALA A 157 5.01 -0.05 -12.58
N GLU A 158 4.93 1.28 -12.41
CA GLU A 158 3.79 1.99 -11.83
C GLU A 158 2.51 1.72 -12.62
N TYR A 159 2.58 1.76 -13.96
CA TYR A 159 1.42 1.62 -14.84
C TYR A 159 0.71 0.28 -14.67
N GLU A 160 1.46 -0.82 -14.76
CA GLU A 160 0.91 -2.18 -14.63
C GLU A 160 0.37 -2.44 -13.22
N VAL A 161 1.06 -1.92 -12.20
CA VAL A 161 0.63 -2.05 -10.80
C VAL A 161 -0.68 -1.29 -10.58
N LEU A 162 -0.76 -0.03 -11.02
CA LEU A 162 -1.95 0.80 -10.87
C LEU A 162 -3.12 0.25 -11.68
N ASP A 163 -2.91 -0.15 -12.93
CA ASP A 163 -3.95 -0.77 -13.76
C ASP A 163 -4.55 -2.01 -13.09
N LYS A 164 -3.69 -2.86 -12.53
CA LYS A 164 -4.12 -4.05 -11.77
C LYS A 164 -4.89 -3.67 -10.50
N MET A 165 -4.41 -2.69 -9.74
CA MET A 165 -5.07 -2.23 -8.51
C MET A 165 -6.44 -1.59 -8.76
N PHE A 166 -6.61 -0.91 -9.89
CA PHE A 166 -7.92 -0.43 -10.34
C PHE A 166 -8.82 -1.59 -10.75
N ALA A 167 -8.30 -2.54 -11.52
CA ALA A 167 -9.08 -3.67 -12.04
C ALA A 167 -9.62 -4.57 -10.93
N ASP A 168 -8.85 -4.82 -9.87
CA ASP A 168 -9.27 -5.66 -8.75
C ASP A 168 -9.78 -4.90 -7.51
N GLY A 169 -9.86 -3.58 -7.61
CA GLY A 169 -10.40 -2.71 -6.55
C GLY A 169 -9.53 -2.63 -5.29
N THR A 170 -8.27 -3.09 -5.33
CA THR A 170 -7.34 -2.97 -4.21
C THR A 170 -6.81 -1.54 -4.03
N ILE A 171 -7.03 -0.65 -5.01
CA ILE A 171 -6.69 0.79 -4.90
C ILE A 171 -7.31 1.47 -3.68
N LYS A 172 -8.50 1.02 -3.24
CA LYS A 172 -9.25 1.58 -2.10
C LYS A 172 -8.57 1.45 -0.73
N TYR A 173 -7.49 0.67 -0.64
CA TYR A 173 -6.72 0.53 0.60
C TYR A 173 -5.74 1.69 0.81
N VAL A 174 -5.53 2.52 -0.22
CA VAL A 174 -4.52 3.58 -0.21
C VAL A 174 -5.21 4.91 -0.10
N ASP A 175 -4.82 5.72 0.88
CA ASP A 175 -5.33 7.08 1.02
C ASP A 175 -4.57 8.04 0.09
N ARG A 176 -3.24 7.84 -0.03
CA ARG A 176 -2.37 8.75 -0.79
C ARG A 176 -1.26 8.04 -1.56
N PHE A 177 -1.04 8.54 -2.78
CA PHE A 177 0.07 8.16 -3.64
C PHE A 177 0.94 9.38 -3.98
N TYR A 178 2.25 9.19 -3.85
CA TYR A 178 3.32 10.04 -4.38
C TYR A 178 4.01 9.22 -5.47
N ILE A 179 3.75 9.53 -6.75
CA ILE A 179 4.19 8.68 -7.86
C ILE A 179 5.19 9.43 -8.74
N GLU A 180 6.31 8.79 -9.02
CA GLU A 180 7.23 9.20 -10.08
C GLU A 180 6.97 8.38 -11.34
N PHE A 181 6.35 9.02 -12.35
CA PHE A 181 6.02 8.35 -13.60
C PHE A 181 7.19 8.38 -14.59
N HIS A 182 7.47 7.21 -15.17
CA HIS A 182 8.62 6.98 -16.04
C HIS A 182 8.32 6.93 -17.55
N SER A 183 7.23 7.57 -18.01
CA SER A 183 6.78 7.48 -19.41
C SER A 183 7.81 8.00 -20.42
N SER A 184 8.58 9.03 -20.03
CA SER A 184 9.58 9.66 -20.90
C SER A 184 10.67 8.67 -21.31
N LYS A 185 10.96 7.70 -20.43
CA LYS A 185 11.90 6.59 -20.66
C LYS A 185 11.26 5.42 -21.43
N LEU A 186 9.92 5.32 -21.44
CA LEU A 186 9.15 4.16 -21.91
C LEU A 186 8.03 4.55 -22.89
N LYS A 187 8.32 4.45 -24.19
CA LYS A 187 7.40 4.85 -25.29
C LYS A 187 5.97 4.33 -25.15
N GLN A 188 5.79 3.11 -24.68
CA GLN A 188 4.47 2.46 -24.56
C GLN A 188 3.57 3.10 -23.49
N PHE A 189 4.13 3.91 -22.59
CA PHE A 189 3.39 4.55 -21.50
C PHE A 189 3.26 6.07 -21.65
N GLN A 190 3.74 6.65 -22.75
CA GLN A 190 3.66 8.09 -23.01
C GLN A 190 2.21 8.58 -23.02
N GLY A 191 1.91 9.58 -22.18
CA GLY A 191 0.61 10.24 -22.11
C GLY A 191 -0.42 9.54 -21.21
N ARG A 192 -0.05 8.44 -20.52
CA ARG A 192 -0.93 7.70 -19.62
C ARG A 192 -1.03 8.29 -18.21
N GLU A 193 -0.13 9.20 -17.85
CA GLU A 193 -0.01 9.75 -16.49
C GLU A 193 -1.29 10.47 -16.09
N ASN A 194 -1.77 11.38 -16.95
CA ASN A 194 -2.99 12.15 -16.68
C ASN A 194 -4.23 11.25 -16.57
N GLU A 195 -4.28 10.16 -17.33
CA GLU A 195 -5.36 9.16 -17.24
C GLU A 195 -5.34 8.49 -15.86
N LEU A 196 -4.18 8.00 -15.42
CA LEU A 196 -4.03 7.32 -14.14
C LEU A 196 -4.28 8.26 -12.96
N LEU A 197 -3.78 9.49 -13.01
CA LEU A 197 -4.06 10.53 -12.00
C LEU A 197 -5.56 10.84 -11.93
N SER A 198 -6.23 11.00 -13.07
CA SER A 198 -7.69 11.21 -13.07
C SER A 198 -8.46 10.02 -12.48
N LYS A 199 -7.98 8.78 -12.70
CA LYS A 199 -8.58 7.59 -12.08
C LYS A 199 -8.36 7.56 -10.56
N LEU A 200 -7.18 7.97 -10.07
CA LEU A 200 -6.91 8.10 -8.64
C LEU A 200 -7.87 9.09 -7.98
N GLU A 201 -7.98 10.30 -8.53
CA GLU A 201 -8.89 11.34 -8.03
C GLU A 201 -10.34 10.85 -7.98
N LYS A 202 -10.83 10.22 -9.06
CA LYS A 202 -12.19 9.65 -9.11
C LYS A 202 -12.43 8.53 -8.12
N SER A 203 -11.38 7.81 -7.71
CA SER A 203 -11.47 6.76 -6.69
C SER A 203 -11.45 7.28 -5.25
N GLY A 204 -11.32 8.60 -5.07
CA GLY A 204 -11.19 9.22 -3.75
C GLY A 204 -9.78 9.09 -3.15
N VAL A 205 -8.81 8.63 -3.94
CA VAL A 205 -7.41 8.51 -3.55
C VAL A 205 -6.68 9.78 -3.97
N LEU A 206 -5.95 10.38 -3.03
CA LEU A 206 -5.17 11.58 -3.28
C LEU A 206 -3.86 11.17 -3.99
N GLY A 207 -3.75 11.47 -5.28
CA GLY A 207 -2.55 11.20 -6.07
C GLY A 207 -1.91 12.49 -6.56
N GLY A 208 -0.61 12.65 -6.34
CA GLY A 208 0.19 13.73 -6.91
C GLY A 208 1.32 13.18 -7.78
N PHE A 209 1.67 13.92 -8.83
CA PHE A 209 3.02 13.84 -9.39
C PHE A 209 3.93 14.40 -8.32
N ASP A 210 4.91 13.62 -7.84
CA ASP A 210 6.13 14.07 -7.16
C ASP A 210 6.64 13.03 -6.16
N SER A 211 7.97 13.02 -5.99
CA SER A 211 8.63 12.25 -4.95
C SER A 211 8.32 12.82 -3.56
N VAL A 212 8.46 11.97 -2.52
CA VAL A 212 8.27 12.37 -1.12
C VAL A 212 9.19 13.52 -0.69
N GLU A 213 10.24 13.80 -1.45
CA GLU A 213 11.17 14.91 -1.22
C GLU A 213 10.47 16.28 -1.32
N ASN A 214 9.44 16.41 -2.16
CA ASN A 214 8.63 17.62 -2.27
C ASN A 214 7.59 17.76 -1.14
N MET A 215 7.49 16.80 -0.21
CA MET A 215 6.73 17.02 1.03
C MET A 215 7.41 18.04 1.96
N LEU A 216 8.69 18.36 1.72
CA LEU A 216 9.50 19.23 2.58
C LEU A 216 9.46 20.71 2.20
N ASP A 217 9.10 21.04 0.95
CA ASP A 217 9.16 22.40 0.41
C ASP A 217 7.85 23.20 0.61
N GLY A 218 6.81 22.57 1.16
CA GLY A 218 5.50 23.20 1.35
C GLY A 218 4.69 23.43 0.07
N SER A 219 5.16 22.97 -1.10
CA SER A 219 4.36 22.90 -2.33
C SER A 219 3.10 22.04 -2.14
N CYS A 220 3.18 21.08 -1.22
CA CYS A 220 2.10 20.20 -0.81
C CYS A 220 1.20 20.75 0.32
N ASN A 221 1.37 22.02 0.75
CA ASN A 221 0.65 22.56 1.92
C ASN A 221 -0.89 22.45 1.78
N GLY A 222 -1.44 22.55 0.57
CA GLY A 222 -2.88 22.32 0.33
C GLY A 222 -3.35 20.87 0.56
N TRP A 223 -2.44 19.89 0.47
CA TRP A 223 -2.73 18.46 0.68
C TRP A 223 -2.53 18.04 2.15
N ILE A 224 -1.64 18.72 2.88
CA ILE A 224 -1.38 18.46 4.31
C ILE A 224 -2.57 18.99 5.15
N ASP A 225 -3.18 20.10 4.76
CA ASP A 225 -4.32 20.70 5.47
C ASP A 225 -5.63 19.91 5.32
N THR A 226 -5.71 18.99 4.35
CA THR A 226 -6.86 18.08 4.17
C THR A 226 -6.86 16.88 5.11
N ILE A 227 -5.88 16.77 6.01
CA ILE A 227 -5.81 15.70 7.03
C ILE A 227 -6.90 15.86 8.12
N GLU A 228 -7.58 17.02 8.18
CA GLU A 228 -8.52 17.39 9.25
C GLU A 228 -9.94 17.77 8.79
N LYS A 229 -10.44 17.23 7.67
CA LYS A 229 -11.88 17.24 7.36
C LYS A 229 -12.46 15.85 7.28
#